data_AF-A0A958F678-F1
#
_entry.id   AF-A0A958F678-F1
#
_cell.length_a   1.000
_cell.length_b   1.000
_cell.length_c   1.000
_cell.angle_alpha   90.00
_cell.angle_beta   90.00
_cell.angle_gamma   90.00
#
_symmetry.space_group_name_H-M   'P 1'
#
loop_
_entity.id
_entity.type
_entity.pdbx_description
1 polymer ?
#
loop_
_entity_poly.entity_id
_entity_poly.type
_entity_poly.pdbx_seq_one_letter_code
_entity_poly.pdbx_strand_id
1 'polypeptide(L)'
;MTKESQRLAAANAGTAPWKKWGPYLSERQWGTVREDYSGDGKAWLYLPHEHARSRAYRWGEDGIGGICDEQQLLCLAFAFWNGRDPILKERLFGLTGYQGNHGEDVKEYYYYLDSTPTHSYMKMLYKYPQTTFPYEQLLAENGRRDKRDPEYELIDTGIFDDDRYFDVFIEYAKLEAEDILVRVRAYNR
;
A
#
# COMPACT_ATOMS: atom_id res chain seq x y z
N MET A 1 -18.38 -27.70 10.25
CA MET A 1 -17.05 -27.07 10.03
C MET A 1 -17.19 -26.16 8.82
N THR A 2 -16.80 -24.88 8.90
CA THR A 2 -16.91 -23.97 7.75
C THR A 2 -15.86 -24.34 6.69
N LYS A 3 -16.03 -23.88 5.44
CA LYS A 3 -15.00 -24.05 4.40
C LYS A 3 -13.66 -23.49 4.85
N GLU A 4 -13.65 -22.35 5.53
CA GLU A 4 -12.42 -21.73 6.02
C GLU A 4 -11.74 -22.59 7.09
N SER A 5 -12.48 -23.19 8.02
CA SER A 5 -11.90 -24.11 9.00
C SER A 5 -11.25 -25.34 8.34
N GLN A 6 -11.82 -25.84 7.24
CA GLN A 6 -11.22 -26.95 6.47
C GLN A 6 -9.92 -26.50 5.78
N ARG A 7 -9.92 -25.34 5.12
CA ARG A 7 -8.71 -24.77 4.50
C ARG A 7 -7.60 -24.54 5.51
N LEU A 8 -7.94 -23.99 6.68
CA LEU A 8 -6.99 -23.74 7.75
C LEU A 8 -6.41 -25.04 8.31
N ALA A 9 -7.24 -26.08 8.49
CA ALA A 9 -6.77 -27.39 8.90
C ALA A 9 -5.82 -28.01 7.86
N ALA A 10 -6.16 -27.91 6.56
CA ALA A 10 -5.30 -28.38 5.48
C ALA A 10 -3.96 -27.62 5.41
N ALA A 11 -3.99 -26.30 5.60
CA ALA A 11 -2.79 -25.47 5.66
C ALA A 11 -1.88 -25.86 6.85
N ASN A 12 -2.47 -26.02 8.04
CA ASN A 12 -1.72 -26.39 9.24
C ASN A 12 -1.16 -27.83 9.15
N ALA A 13 -1.86 -28.73 8.47
CA ALA A 13 -1.41 -30.09 8.21
C ALA A 13 -0.40 -30.19 7.05
N GLY A 14 -0.15 -29.10 6.32
CA GLY A 14 0.72 -29.09 5.14
C GLY A 14 0.18 -29.86 3.93
N THR A 15 -1.12 -30.17 3.91
CA THR A 15 -1.75 -30.94 2.81
C THR A 15 -2.19 -30.07 1.64
N ALA A 16 -2.36 -28.76 1.87
CA ALA A 16 -2.63 -27.78 0.83
C ALA A 16 -2.00 -26.42 1.17
N PRO A 17 -1.33 -25.75 0.21
CA PRO A 17 -0.54 -24.54 0.48
C PRO A 17 -1.42 -23.27 0.49
N TRP A 18 -2.52 -23.25 1.24
CA TRP A 18 -3.46 -22.13 1.19
C TRP A 18 -2.84 -20.77 1.56
N LYS A 19 -1.81 -20.76 2.40
CA LYS A 19 -1.08 -19.55 2.81
C LYS A 19 0.08 -19.18 1.90
N LYS A 20 0.35 -19.94 0.83
CA LYS A 20 1.44 -19.64 -0.10
C LYS A 20 1.29 -18.23 -0.67
N TRP A 21 0.08 -17.83 -1.06
CA TRP A 21 -0.19 -16.50 -1.60
C TRP A 21 -0.97 -15.66 -0.60
N GLY A 22 -0.55 -14.42 -0.38
CA GLY A 22 -1.21 -13.54 0.57
C GLY A 22 -0.79 -12.08 0.43
N PRO A 23 -1.32 -11.21 1.30
CA PRO A 23 -1.00 -9.78 1.33
C PRO A 23 0.33 -9.57 2.06
N TYR A 24 1.38 -10.22 1.58
CA TYR A 24 2.73 -10.14 2.15
C TYR A 24 3.59 -9.08 1.45
N LEU A 25 3.03 -8.43 0.43
CA LEU A 25 3.66 -7.30 -0.26
C LEU A 25 3.36 -6.03 0.52
N SER A 26 4.39 -5.25 0.83
CA SER A 26 4.18 -3.95 1.47
C SER A 26 3.54 -2.97 0.49
N GLU A 27 2.72 -2.03 0.95
CA GLU A 27 2.27 -0.93 0.11
C GLU A 27 3.26 0.24 0.08
N ARG A 28 4.28 0.18 0.95
CA ARG A 28 5.36 1.17 1.09
C ARG A 28 6.65 0.51 1.60
N GLN A 29 7.69 0.50 0.79
CA GLN A 29 9.00 -0.08 1.14
C GLN A 29 10.16 0.93 1.00
N TRP A 30 9.90 2.10 0.40
CA TRP A 30 10.85 3.22 0.33
C TRP A 30 11.07 3.89 1.71
N GLY A 31 12.21 4.54 1.87
CA GLY A 31 12.57 5.25 3.12
C GLY A 31 12.89 4.33 4.30
N THR A 32 13.32 3.09 4.04
CA THR A 32 13.57 2.08 5.08
C THR A 32 15.07 1.76 5.24
N VAL A 33 15.44 1.22 6.40
CA VAL A 33 16.82 0.76 6.69
C VAL A 33 17.29 -0.39 5.80
N ARG A 34 16.38 -1.13 5.18
CA ARG A 34 16.72 -2.29 4.35
C ARG A 34 17.35 -1.87 3.04
N GLU A 35 16.90 -0.76 2.47
CA GLU A 35 17.38 -0.23 1.19
C GLU A 35 18.44 0.86 1.34
N ASP A 36 19.02 1.01 2.53
CA ASP A 36 20.10 1.97 2.77
C ASP A 36 21.46 1.43 2.32
N TYR A 37 22.09 2.16 1.39
CA TYR A 37 23.49 1.95 1.02
C TYR A 37 24.29 3.26 1.11
N SER A 38 23.81 4.22 1.91
CA SER A 38 24.51 5.47 2.19
C SER A 38 25.76 5.22 3.03
N GLY A 39 26.83 5.97 2.76
CA GLY A 39 28.06 5.93 3.56
C GLY A 39 27.96 6.69 4.88
N ASP A 40 26.90 7.49 5.08
CA ASP A 40 26.71 8.36 6.24
C ASP A 40 25.61 7.87 7.20
N GLY A 41 25.01 6.71 6.94
CA GLY A 41 24.02 6.05 7.80
C GLY A 41 22.66 6.76 7.85
N LYS A 42 22.34 7.62 6.87
CA LYS A 42 21.07 8.34 6.78
C LYS A 42 20.01 7.52 6.04
N ALA A 43 19.63 6.41 6.63
CA ALA A 43 18.85 5.38 5.96
C ALA A 43 17.52 5.85 5.33
N TRP A 44 16.78 6.68 6.06
CA TRP A 44 15.49 7.21 5.62
C TRP A 44 15.58 8.27 4.51
N LEU A 45 16.79 8.76 4.19
CA LEU A 45 17.00 9.75 3.13
C LEU A 45 17.57 9.15 1.84
N TYR A 46 18.12 7.94 1.91
CA TYR A 46 18.84 7.34 0.79
C TYR A 46 17.91 6.84 -0.34
N LEU A 47 16.75 6.26 0.02
CA LEU A 47 15.71 5.82 -0.93
C LEU A 47 14.41 6.60 -0.70
N PRO A 48 14.30 7.87 -1.18
CA PRO A 48 13.07 8.64 -1.08
C PRO A 48 11.97 8.10 -2.01
N HIS A 49 10.73 8.50 -1.75
CA HIS A 49 9.56 8.17 -2.59
C HIS A 49 9.76 8.51 -4.09
N GLU A 50 10.53 9.55 -4.41
CA GLU A 50 10.84 9.91 -5.79
C GLU A 50 11.65 8.82 -6.51
N HIS A 51 12.61 8.22 -5.81
CA HIS A 51 13.44 7.15 -6.36
C HIS A 51 12.71 5.80 -6.37
N ALA A 52 11.74 5.61 -5.47
CA ALA A 52 10.97 4.38 -5.29
C ALA A 52 10.37 3.82 -6.59
N ARG A 53 9.97 4.70 -7.52
CA ARG A 53 9.38 4.30 -8.80
C ARG A 53 10.38 3.99 -9.92
N SER A 54 11.64 4.33 -9.71
CA SER A 54 12.68 4.31 -10.73
C SER A 54 13.85 3.41 -10.35
N ARG A 55 13.72 2.65 -9.26
CA ARG A 55 14.78 1.82 -8.71
C ARG A 55 14.25 0.44 -8.35
N ALA A 56 14.94 -0.58 -8.81
CA ALA A 56 14.74 -1.95 -8.33
C ALA A 56 15.21 -2.06 -6.88
N TYR A 57 14.38 -2.65 -6.04
CA TYR A 57 14.71 -2.94 -4.66
C TYR A 57 15.50 -4.25 -4.58
N ARG A 58 16.26 -4.45 -3.49
CA ARG A 58 17.02 -5.67 -3.26
C ARG A 58 16.40 -6.56 -2.19
N TRP A 59 15.72 -5.97 -1.21
CA TRP A 59 15.30 -6.65 0.01
C TRP A 59 13.79 -6.72 0.21
N GLY A 60 13.01 -6.39 -0.83
CA GLY A 60 11.56 -6.49 -0.85
C GLY A 60 10.99 -5.80 -2.08
N GLU A 61 9.68 -5.65 -2.12
CA GLU A 61 8.94 -4.92 -3.15
C GLU A 61 7.79 -4.16 -2.49
N ASP A 62 7.22 -3.17 -3.20
CA ASP A 62 5.98 -2.52 -2.79
C ASP A 62 4.93 -2.41 -3.89
N GLY A 63 3.66 -2.35 -3.48
CA GLY A 63 2.55 -2.24 -4.42
C GLY A 63 1.18 -2.09 -3.75
N ILE A 64 0.34 -1.18 -4.24
CA ILE A 64 -1.00 -0.92 -3.68
C ILE A 64 -1.88 -2.16 -3.81
N GLY A 65 -2.35 -2.64 -2.65
CA GLY A 65 -3.25 -3.78 -2.54
C GLY A 65 -2.69 -5.04 -3.18
N GLY A 66 -1.37 -5.18 -3.24
CA GLY A 66 -0.74 -6.30 -3.90
C GLY A 66 -0.70 -7.57 -3.07
N ILE A 67 -0.42 -8.67 -3.77
CA ILE A 67 -0.17 -9.98 -3.18
C ILE A 67 1.16 -10.51 -3.69
N CYS A 68 1.75 -11.42 -2.94
CA CYS A 68 2.88 -12.20 -3.39
C CYS A 68 2.85 -13.59 -2.78
N ASP A 69 3.73 -14.46 -3.28
CA ASP A 69 3.98 -15.71 -2.57
C ASP A 69 4.75 -15.45 -1.26
N GLU A 70 4.74 -16.42 -0.35
CA GLU A 70 5.36 -16.34 0.98
C GLU A 70 6.88 -16.08 0.95
N GLN A 71 7.53 -16.26 -0.20
CA GLN A 71 8.95 -15.97 -0.43
C GLN A 71 9.17 -14.67 -1.23
N GLN A 72 8.09 -13.96 -1.60
CA GLN A 72 8.07 -12.77 -2.46
C GLN A 72 8.77 -12.96 -3.82
N LEU A 73 8.78 -14.17 -4.38
CA LEU A 73 9.38 -14.44 -5.69
C LEU A 73 8.57 -13.87 -6.85
N LEU A 74 7.24 -13.85 -6.71
CA LEU A 74 6.31 -13.23 -7.64
C LEU A 74 5.40 -12.28 -6.89
N CYS A 75 5.43 -11.01 -7.30
CA CYS A 75 4.59 -9.95 -6.78
C CYS A 75 3.59 -9.51 -7.84
N LEU A 76 2.34 -9.31 -7.43
CA LEU A 76 1.28 -8.73 -8.25
C LEU A 76 0.67 -7.56 -7.49
N ALA A 77 0.64 -6.39 -8.11
CA ALA A 77 0.07 -5.17 -7.56
C ALA A 77 -0.59 -4.33 -8.65
N PHE A 78 -1.23 -3.23 -8.23
CA PHE A 78 -1.94 -2.34 -9.13
C PHE A 78 -1.30 -0.97 -9.24
N ALA A 79 -1.39 -0.42 -10.45
CA ALA A 79 -1.04 0.95 -10.76
C ALA A 79 -2.30 1.71 -11.20
N PHE A 80 -2.56 2.86 -10.59
CA PHE A 80 -3.70 3.71 -10.93
C PHE A 80 -3.25 5.05 -11.51
N TRP A 81 -4.07 5.63 -12.38
CA TRP A 81 -3.85 6.98 -12.90
C TRP A 81 -5.18 7.68 -13.14
N ASN A 82 -5.36 8.84 -12.51
CA ASN A 82 -6.54 9.69 -12.66
C ASN A 82 -6.46 10.62 -13.88
N GLY A 83 -5.40 10.51 -14.70
CA GLY A 83 -5.18 11.36 -15.87
C GLY A 83 -4.58 12.74 -15.56
N ARG A 84 -4.39 13.09 -14.28
CA ARG A 84 -3.90 14.40 -13.82
C ARG A 84 -2.63 14.32 -12.99
N ASP A 85 -2.41 13.19 -12.36
CA ASP A 85 -1.23 12.99 -11.54
C ASP A 85 0.03 12.95 -12.40
N PRO A 86 1.14 13.50 -11.89
CA PRO A 86 2.42 13.49 -12.60
C PRO A 86 3.03 12.08 -12.67
N ILE A 87 2.49 11.12 -11.91
CA ILE A 87 3.04 9.78 -11.70
C ILE A 87 1.91 8.77 -11.58
N LEU A 88 2.19 7.50 -11.90
CA LEU A 88 1.30 6.40 -11.57
C LEU A 88 1.25 6.18 -10.05
N LYS A 89 0.06 5.90 -9.52
CA LYS A 89 -0.17 5.45 -8.14
C LYS A 89 0.03 3.95 -8.08
N GLU A 90 1.27 3.56 -7.85
CA GLU A 90 1.70 2.17 -7.75
C GLU A 90 1.96 1.75 -6.29
N ARG A 91 2.27 2.72 -5.44
CA ARG A 91 2.66 2.57 -4.03
C ARG A 91 2.11 3.73 -3.23
N LEU A 92 1.89 3.54 -1.94
CA LEU A 92 1.35 4.60 -1.10
C LEU A 92 2.40 5.67 -0.84
N PHE A 93 1.94 6.92 -0.90
CA PHE A 93 2.71 8.07 -0.52
C PHE A 93 2.64 8.31 0.99
N GLY A 94 3.70 8.92 1.53
CA GLY A 94 3.77 9.28 2.93
C GLY A 94 4.97 10.16 3.22
N LEU A 95 5.22 10.36 4.50
CA LEU A 95 6.32 11.11 5.07
C LEU A 95 7.31 10.15 5.74
N THR A 96 8.59 10.42 5.60
CA THR A 96 9.63 9.83 6.46
C THR A 96 9.57 10.43 7.87
N GLY A 97 10.26 9.81 8.83
CA GLY A 97 10.36 10.35 10.19
C GLY A 97 11.00 11.74 10.30
N TYR A 98 11.73 12.20 9.27
CA TYR A 98 12.26 13.57 9.22
C TYR A 98 11.27 14.59 8.64
N GLN A 99 10.22 14.12 7.97
CA GLN A 99 9.24 14.95 7.28
C GLN A 99 7.93 15.09 8.07
N GLY A 100 7.56 14.09 8.87
CA GLY A 100 6.40 14.16 9.77
C GLY A 100 6.76 14.69 11.15
N ASN A 101 5.88 15.49 11.74
CA ASN A 101 6.05 16.06 13.08
C ASN A 101 5.89 15.00 14.20
N HIS A 102 5.13 13.93 13.95
CA HIS A 102 4.98 12.78 14.86
C HIS A 102 5.60 11.48 14.34
N GLY A 103 6.40 11.55 13.28
CA GLY A 103 7.18 10.42 12.76
C GLY A 103 6.85 10.05 11.32
N GLU A 104 7.09 8.78 10.98
CA GLU A 104 6.70 8.25 9.68
C GLU A 104 5.17 8.14 9.59
N ASP A 105 4.61 8.61 8.49
CA ASP A 105 3.16 8.62 8.31
C ASP A 105 2.76 8.43 6.85
N VAL A 106 1.63 7.78 6.59
CA VAL A 106 1.09 7.51 5.24
C VAL A 106 -0.01 8.51 4.94
N LYS A 107 0.15 9.29 3.88
CA LYS A 107 -0.77 10.39 3.53
C LYS A 107 -1.80 9.98 2.49
N GLU A 108 -2.31 8.76 2.59
CA GLU A 108 -3.23 8.13 1.65
C GLU A 108 -4.37 7.45 2.44
N TYR A 109 -5.58 7.39 1.87
CA TYR A 109 -6.71 6.74 2.52
C TYR A 109 -7.03 5.39 1.92
N TYR A 110 -6.89 4.34 2.73
CA TYR A 110 -7.15 2.97 2.36
C TYR A 110 -7.61 2.16 3.58
N TYR A 111 -8.32 1.07 3.31
CA TYR A 111 -8.93 0.24 4.34
C TYR A 111 -8.88 -1.23 3.92
N TYR A 112 -8.36 -2.09 4.79
CA TYR A 112 -8.54 -3.53 4.66
C TYR A 112 -9.94 -3.89 5.18
N LEU A 113 -10.80 -4.33 4.27
CA LEU A 113 -12.21 -4.57 4.56
C LEU A 113 -12.48 -6.03 4.97
N ASP A 114 -11.73 -6.96 4.39
CA ASP A 114 -11.86 -8.39 4.69
C ASP A 114 -10.56 -9.13 4.38
N SER A 115 -10.23 -10.13 5.19
CA SER A 115 -9.14 -11.06 4.96
C SER A 115 -9.34 -12.32 5.81
N THR A 116 -9.64 -13.42 5.14
CA THR A 116 -9.72 -14.74 5.81
C THR A 116 -8.34 -15.22 6.28
N PRO A 117 -8.23 -16.05 7.34
CA PRO A 117 -6.95 -16.57 7.85
C PRO A 117 -6.08 -17.33 6.83
N THR A 118 -6.69 -17.91 5.80
CA THR A 118 -6.00 -18.58 4.69
C THR A 118 -5.83 -17.70 3.45
N HIS A 119 -6.19 -16.42 3.55
CA HIS A 119 -6.21 -15.47 2.43
C HIS A 119 -7.01 -16.00 1.23
N SER A 120 -8.02 -16.84 1.49
CA SER A 120 -8.91 -17.39 0.48
C SER A 120 -9.92 -16.35 -0.05
N TYR A 121 -10.15 -15.31 0.73
CA TYR A 121 -10.74 -14.05 0.29
C TYR A 121 -10.02 -12.88 0.96
N MET A 122 -9.77 -11.82 0.19
CA MET A 122 -9.18 -10.56 0.63
C MET A 122 -9.85 -9.39 -0.09
N LYS A 123 -10.05 -8.28 0.62
CA LYS A 123 -10.65 -7.07 0.07
C LYS A 123 -10.04 -5.82 0.68
N MET A 124 -9.60 -4.92 -0.19
CA MET A 124 -9.12 -3.58 0.15
C MET A 124 -9.99 -2.52 -0.54
N LEU A 125 -10.18 -1.39 0.13
CA LEU A 125 -10.67 -0.15 -0.47
C LEU A 125 -9.53 0.86 -0.48
N TYR A 126 -9.27 1.47 -1.63
CA TYR A 126 -8.37 2.61 -1.80
C TYR A 126 -9.18 3.82 -2.28
N LYS A 127 -9.04 4.97 -1.61
CA LYS A 127 -9.69 6.22 -1.99
C LYS A 127 -8.72 7.04 -2.83
N TYR A 128 -9.01 7.14 -4.13
CA TYR A 128 -8.11 7.78 -5.09
C TYR A 128 -8.70 9.08 -5.64
N PRO A 129 -8.12 10.26 -5.34
CA PRO A 129 -8.63 11.53 -5.83
C PRO A 129 -8.71 11.65 -7.37
N GLN A 130 -9.75 12.33 -7.86
CA GLN A 130 -9.87 12.65 -9.29
C GLN A 130 -9.02 13.87 -9.71
N THR A 131 -8.56 14.66 -8.74
CA THR A 131 -7.68 15.82 -8.90
C THR A 131 -6.22 15.42 -8.67
N THR A 132 -5.29 16.30 -9.04
CA THR A 132 -3.85 16.04 -8.81
C THR A 132 -3.57 15.90 -7.32
N PHE A 133 -2.89 14.83 -6.96
CA PHE A 133 -2.55 14.50 -5.59
C PHE A 133 -1.58 15.56 -4.97
N PRO A 134 -1.78 16.01 -3.72
CA PRO A 134 -1.18 17.24 -3.20
C PRO A 134 0.17 16.97 -2.51
N TYR A 135 1.10 16.31 -3.22
CA TYR A 135 2.40 15.89 -2.67
C TYR A 135 3.19 17.02 -2.02
N GLU A 136 3.38 18.13 -2.74
CA GLU A 136 4.19 19.26 -2.28
C GLU A 136 3.56 19.97 -1.09
N GLN A 137 2.23 20.10 -1.10
CA GLN A 137 1.49 20.71 0.00
C GLN A 137 1.63 19.87 1.28
N LEU A 138 1.48 18.54 1.18
CA LEU A 138 1.67 17.63 2.31
C LEU A 138 3.09 17.70 2.88
N LEU A 139 4.11 17.72 2.03
CA LEU A 139 5.51 17.85 2.45
C LEU A 139 5.80 19.21 3.10
N ALA A 140 5.35 20.30 2.47
CA ALA A 140 5.65 21.65 2.91
C ALA A 140 4.96 22.00 4.23
N GLU A 141 3.70 21.61 4.40
CA GLU A 141 2.94 21.92 5.61
C GLU A 141 3.39 21.07 6.79
N ASN A 142 3.56 19.75 6.61
CA ASN A 142 4.08 18.90 7.69
C ASN A 142 5.51 19.30 8.10
N GLY A 143 6.36 19.73 7.14
CA GLY A 143 7.71 20.21 7.44
C GLY A 143 7.78 21.53 8.22
N ARG A 144 6.69 22.29 8.32
CA ARG A 144 6.60 23.52 9.13
C ARG A 144 6.11 23.27 10.54
N ARG A 145 5.43 22.15 10.78
CA ARG A 145 4.81 21.81 12.05
C ARG A 145 5.83 21.25 13.03
N ASP A 146 5.61 21.50 14.31
CA ASP A 146 6.38 20.89 15.38
C ASP A 146 5.57 19.83 16.13
N LYS A 147 6.19 19.20 17.13
CA LYS A 147 5.60 18.09 17.89
C LYS A 147 4.35 18.47 18.68
N ARG A 148 4.09 19.77 18.87
CA ARG A 148 2.92 20.30 19.60
C ARG A 148 1.73 20.52 18.67
N ASP A 149 1.98 20.64 17.38
CA ASP A 149 0.94 20.79 16.37
C ASP A 149 0.31 19.41 16.04
N PRO A 150 -0.97 19.36 15.65
CA PRO A 150 -1.54 18.15 15.08
C PRO A 150 -0.90 17.81 13.74
N GLU A 151 -0.97 16.55 13.33
CA GLU A 151 -0.56 16.12 11.99
C GLU A 151 -1.39 16.84 10.92
N TYR A 152 -0.80 17.09 9.75
CA TYR A 152 -1.52 17.62 8.59
C TYR A 152 -1.85 16.48 7.64
N GLU A 153 -3.13 16.15 7.57
CA GLU A 153 -3.63 14.98 6.87
C GLU A 153 -4.07 15.28 5.44
N LEU A 154 -4.23 14.23 4.63
CA LEU A 154 -4.70 14.37 3.25
C LEU A 154 -6.06 15.08 3.19
N ILE A 155 -6.96 14.82 4.14
CA ILE A 155 -8.26 15.49 4.22
C ILE A 155 -8.14 17.00 4.42
N ASP A 156 -7.13 17.47 5.15
CA ASP A 156 -6.93 18.89 5.45
C ASP A 156 -6.51 19.71 4.21
N THR A 157 -6.09 19.03 3.14
CA THR A 157 -5.74 19.66 1.86
C THR A 157 -6.95 20.16 1.08
N GLY A 158 -8.16 19.72 1.48
CA GLY A 158 -9.40 19.98 0.76
C GLY A 158 -9.60 19.11 -0.48
N ILE A 159 -8.73 18.11 -0.71
CA ILE A 159 -8.80 17.26 -1.91
C ILE A 159 -10.09 16.44 -2.03
N PHE A 160 -10.82 16.25 -0.92
CA PHE A 160 -12.09 15.53 -0.88
C PHE A 160 -13.30 16.44 -0.70
N ASP A 161 -13.15 17.77 -0.64
CA ASP A 161 -14.24 18.71 -0.31
C ASP A 161 -15.41 18.67 -1.31
N ASP A 162 -15.11 18.39 -2.58
CA ASP A 162 -16.10 18.29 -3.66
C ASP A 162 -16.66 16.87 -3.86
N ASP A 163 -16.35 15.92 -2.97
CA ASP A 163 -16.67 14.48 -3.10
C ASP A 163 -16.09 13.82 -4.38
N ARG A 164 -15.04 14.40 -4.97
CA ARG A 164 -14.47 13.97 -6.25
C ARG A 164 -13.31 13.00 -6.11
N TYR A 165 -13.63 11.74 -5.87
CA TYR A 165 -12.66 10.66 -5.79
C TYR A 165 -13.22 9.36 -6.37
N PHE A 166 -12.35 8.36 -6.51
CA PHE A 166 -12.73 7.00 -6.84
C PHE A 166 -12.65 6.15 -5.57
N ASP A 167 -13.71 5.40 -5.28
CA ASP A 167 -13.60 4.25 -4.38
C ASP A 167 -13.13 3.05 -5.21
N VAL A 168 -11.86 2.67 -5.05
CA VAL A 168 -11.25 1.55 -5.76
C VAL A 168 -11.22 0.32 -4.84
N PHE A 169 -12.07 -0.65 -5.15
CA PHE A 169 -12.07 -1.94 -4.47
C PHE A 169 -11.16 -2.91 -5.19
N ILE A 170 -10.20 -3.48 -4.47
CA ILE A 170 -9.31 -4.54 -4.92
C ILE A 170 -9.69 -5.80 -4.15
N GLU A 171 -10.03 -6.86 -4.88
CA GLU A 171 -10.49 -8.13 -4.30
C GLU A 171 -9.73 -9.30 -4.89
N TYR A 172 -9.39 -10.24 -4.01
CA TYR A 172 -8.82 -11.53 -4.35
C TYR A 172 -9.70 -12.64 -3.80
N ALA A 173 -9.89 -13.69 -4.59
CA ALA A 173 -10.56 -14.90 -4.16
C ALA A 173 -9.81 -16.13 -4.64
N LYS A 174 -9.74 -17.16 -3.81
CA LYS A 174 -9.14 -18.44 -4.16
C LYS A 174 -10.21 -19.50 -4.37
N LEU A 175 -10.24 -20.09 -5.55
CA LEU A 175 -11.02 -21.31 -5.77
C LEU A 175 -10.29 -22.50 -5.14
N GLU A 176 -9.01 -22.65 -5.49
CA GLU A 176 -8.03 -23.59 -4.95
C GLU A 176 -6.80 -22.86 -4.42
N ALA A 177 -5.89 -23.54 -3.70
CA ALA A 177 -4.75 -22.90 -3.02
C ALA A 177 -3.82 -22.08 -3.94
N GLU A 178 -3.73 -22.44 -5.22
CA GLU A 178 -2.90 -21.76 -6.23
C GLU A 178 -3.73 -21.11 -7.36
N ASP A 179 -5.06 -21.14 -7.27
CA ASP A 179 -5.95 -20.49 -8.24
C ASP A 179 -6.47 -19.18 -7.67
N ILE A 180 -5.98 -18.06 -8.19
CA ILE A 180 -6.24 -16.71 -7.67
C ILE A 180 -7.05 -15.93 -8.70
N LEU A 181 -8.27 -15.60 -8.32
CA LEU A 181 -9.13 -14.69 -9.06
C LEU A 181 -8.96 -13.28 -8.52
N VAL A 182 -8.87 -12.32 -9.43
CA VAL A 182 -8.66 -10.92 -9.09
C VAL A 182 -9.78 -10.07 -9.67
N ARG A 183 -10.31 -9.14 -8.87
CA ARG A 183 -11.32 -8.18 -9.31
C ARG A 183 -10.99 -6.79 -8.79
N VAL A 184 -10.96 -5.82 -9.71
CA VAL A 184 -10.86 -4.41 -9.38
C VAL A 184 -12.15 -3.70 -9.81
N ARG A 185 -12.73 -2.90 -8.92
CA ARG A 185 -13.91 -2.07 -9.20
C ARG A 185 -13.65 -0.64 -8.74
N ALA A 186 -13.69 0.31 -9.67
CA ALA A 186 -13.62 1.73 -9.35
C ALA A 186 -15.03 2.34 -9.44
N TYR A 187 -15.50 2.94 -8.36
CA TYR A 187 -16.74 3.72 -8.34
C TYR A 187 -16.39 5.20 -8.35
N ASN A 188 -16.93 5.93 -9.33
CA ASN A 188 -16.84 7.37 -9.41
C ASN A 188 -17.83 7.99 -8.40
N ARG A 189 -17.32 8.87 -7.53
CA ARG A 189 -18.12 9.67 -6.61
C ARG A 189 -18.36 11.06 -7.18
#